data_AF-T0YB50-F1
#
_entry.id   AF-T0YB50-F1
#
_cell.length_a   1.000
_cell.length_b   1.000
_cell.length_c   1.000
_cell.angle_alpha   90.00
_cell.angle_beta   90.00
_cell.angle_gamma   90.00
#
_symmetry.space_group_name_H-M   'P 1'
#
loop_
_entity.id
_entity.type
_entity.pdbx_description
1 polymer ?
#
loop_
_entity_poly.entity_id
_entity_poly.type
_entity_poly.pdbx_seq_one_letter_code
_entity_poly.pdbx_strand_id
1 'polypeptide(L)'
;MVCERARRAGALALLLLGGCVSYQPRPLAQAPRWSPLPASAAGQALPRLDLAQAAALALHDNPDYRAALTDARISTLQLRAAGLLPDPQLSASTDHPSTPGYSRAWGLGLSEDVSWLLTRGATLDTARAQRTATVLNLACGAGRWRRARLLISSMRGARGSAAPCCNARWTRRARARPRSRARSSVAT
;
A
#
# COMPACT_ATOMS: atom_id res chain seq x y z
N MET A 1 2.52 -53.32 27.20
CA MET A 1 1.43 -52.67 26.42
C MET A 1 1.35 -51.14 26.60
N VAL A 2 1.73 -50.56 27.74
CA VAL A 2 1.65 -49.10 27.99
C VAL A 2 2.70 -48.28 27.20
N CYS A 3 3.94 -48.78 27.05
CA CYS A 3 5.00 -48.10 26.29
C CYS A 3 4.68 -47.92 24.79
N GLU A 4 3.90 -48.82 24.20
CA GLU A 4 3.61 -48.78 22.76
C GLU A 4 2.50 -47.76 22.43
N ARG A 5 1.54 -47.58 23.34
CA ARG A 5 0.51 -46.53 23.24
C ARG A 5 1.11 -45.13 23.39
N ALA A 6 2.09 -44.96 24.29
CA ALA A 6 2.81 -43.70 24.47
C ALA A 6 3.65 -43.31 23.24
N ARG A 7 4.34 -44.28 22.61
CA ARG A 7 5.06 -44.05 21.35
C ARG A 7 4.14 -43.67 20.19
N ARG A 8 2.98 -44.32 20.07
CA ARG A 8 2.00 -44.02 19.01
C ARG A 8 1.35 -42.64 19.21
N ALA A 9 1.08 -42.24 20.45
CA ALA A 9 0.54 -40.90 20.76
C ALA A 9 1.56 -39.78 20.46
N GLY A 10 2.84 -39.98 20.79
CA GLY A 10 3.90 -39.02 20.45
C GLY A 10 4.09 -38.83 18.94
N ALA A 11 4.03 -39.92 18.17
CA ALA A 11 4.12 -39.86 16.71
C ALA A 11 2.93 -39.12 16.07
N LEU A 12 1.72 -39.31 16.61
CA LEU A 12 0.50 -38.68 16.10
C LEU A 12 0.47 -37.17 16.41
N ALA A 13 1.00 -36.76 17.57
CA ALA A 13 1.14 -35.35 17.93
C ALA A 13 2.15 -34.61 17.02
N LEU A 14 3.29 -35.25 16.69
CA LEU A 14 4.28 -34.69 15.76
C LEU A 14 3.72 -34.48 14.34
N LEU A 15 2.82 -35.36 13.89
CA LEU A 15 2.13 -35.23 12.60
C LEU A 15 1.10 -34.08 12.58
N LEU A 16 0.45 -33.80 13.71
CA LEU A 16 -0.57 -32.75 13.82
C LEU A 16 0.00 -31.32 13.94
N LEU A 17 1.24 -31.16 14.43
CA LEU A 17 1.91 -29.85 14.48
C LEU A 17 2.63 -29.47 13.17
N GLY A 18 2.74 -30.39 12.21
CA GLY A 18 3.36 -30.19 10.90
C GLY A 18 2.45 -29.53 9.87
N GLY A 19 1.89 -28.36 10.18
CA GLY A 19 1.17 -27.54 9.19
C GLY A 19 2.15 -26.85 8.24
N CYS A 20 2.66 -27.56 7.23
CA CYS A 20 3.50 -26.98 6.20
C CYS A 20 2.70 -26.01 5.32
N VAL A 21 2.85 -24.70 5.54
CA VAL A 21 2.51 -23.72 4.51
C VAL A 21 3.56 -23.85 3.41
N SER A 22 3.26 -24.66 2.40
CA SER A 22 4.16 -24.87 1.28
C SER A 22 4.16 -23.60 0.43
N TYR A 23 5.22 -22.81 0.50
CA TYR A 23 5.41 -21.66 -0.37
C TYR A 23 5.55 -22.15 -1.82
N GLN A 24 4.52 -21.91 -2.64
CA GLN A 24 4.64 -22.07 -4.08
C GLN A 24 5.08 -20.74 -4.69
N PRO A 25 6.29 -20.66 -5.27
CA PRO A 25 6.71 -19.47 -6.00
C PRO A 25 5.81 -19.32 -7.23
N ARG A 26 4.97 -18.28 -7.22
CA ARG A 26 4.17 -17.94 -8.40
C ARG A 26 5.10 -17.16 -9.34
N PRO A 27 5.47 -17.71 -10.51
CA PRO A 27 6.42 -17.07 -11.39
C PRO A 27 5.88 -15.71 -11.85
N LEU A 28 6.77 -14.71 -11.93
CA LEU A 28 6.42 -13.41 -12.51
C LEU A 28 5.99 -13.63 -13.97
N ALA A 29 4.96 -12.91 -14.41
CA ALA A 29 4.47 -13.02 -15.78
C ALA A 29 5.61 -12.67 -16.76
N GLN A 30 6.01 -13.64 -17.60
CA GLN A 30 7.13 -13.46 -18.54
C GLN A 30 6.79 -12.52 -19.71
N ALA A 31 5.50 -12.25 -19.94
CA ALA A 31 5.05 -11.32 -20.97
C ALA A 31 4.03 -10.33 -20.41
N PRO A 32 4.05 -9.06 -20.87
CA PRO A 32 3.00 -8.10 -20.56
C PRO A 32 1.66 -8.64 -21.07
N ARG A 33 0.68 -8.73 -20.16
CA ARG A 33 -0.71 -9.06 -20.51
C ARG A 33 -1.42 -7.80 -20.95
N TRP A 34 -1.55 -7.63 -22.26
CA TRP A 34 -2.36 -6.60 -22.89
C TRP A 34 -3.84 -6.94 -22.74
N SER A 35 -4.69 -5.94 -22.51
CA SER A 35 -6.12 -6.15 -22.59
C SER A 35 -6.52 -6.46 -24.04
N PRO A 36 -7.41 -7.44 -24.28
CA PRO A 36 -7.93 -7.67 -25.62
C PRO A 36 -8.65 -6.40 -26.07
N LEU A 37 -8.38 -5.95 -27.29
CA LEU A 37 -9.08 -4.81 -27.88
C LEU A 37 -10.59 -5.05 -27.77
N PRO A 38 -11.40 -4.03 -27.40
CA PRO A 38 -12.85 -4.17 -27.35
C PRO A 38 -13.34 -4.62 -28.74
N ALA A 39 -13.84 -5.86 -28.81
CA ALA A 39 -14.23 -6.60 -30.01
C ALA A 39 -13.14 -6.77 -31.08
N SER A 40 -12.30 -7.80 -30.87
CA SER A 40 -11.68 -8.55 -31.96
C SER A 40 -11.91 -10.04 -31.69
N ALA A 41 -13.09 -10.54 -32.02
CA ALA A 41 -13.17 -11.94 -32.46
C ALA A 41 -12.46 -11.99 -33.82
N ALA A 42 -11.60 -12.99 -34.04
CA ALA A 42 -10.84 -13.11 -35.27
C ALA A 42 -11.77 -12.98 -36.50
N GLY A 43 -11.62 -11.89 -37.27
CA GLY A 43 -12.44 -11.59 -38.45
C GLY A 43 -13.46 -10.45 -38.32
N GLN A 44 -13.63 -9.82 -37.15
CA GLN A 44 -14.51 -8.65 -36.99
C GLN A 44 -13.76 -7.32 -37.09
N ALA A 45 -14.35 -6.35 -37.79
CA ALA A 45 -13.83 -4.99 -37.85
C ALA A 45 -13.81 -4.36 -36.45
N LEU A 46 -12.66 -3.81 -36.07
CA LEU A 46 -12.50 -3.11 -34.79
C LEU A 46 -13.54 -1.98 -34.70
N PRO A 47 -14.26 -1.84 -33.57
CA PRO A 47 -15.16 -0.72 -33.38
C PRO A 47 -14.37 0.59 -33.48
N ARG A 48 -14.97 1.61 -34.09
CA ARG A 48 -14.36 2.95 -34.14
C ARG A 48 -14.17 3.46 -32.72
N LEU A 49 -12.92 3.54 -32.29
CA LEU A 49 -12.53 4.03 -30.97
C LEU A 49 -12.38 5.54 -31.02
N ASP A 50 -13.10 6.26 -30.14
CA ASP A 50 -12.88 7.69 -29.95
C ASP A 50 -11.48 7.94 -29.35
N LEU A 51 -10.89 9.11 -29.59
CA LEU A 51 -9.58 9.51 -29.05
C LEU A 51 -9.54 9.40 -27.52
N ALA A 52 -10.64 9.70 -26.83
CA ALA A 52 -10.72 9.56 -25.38
C ALA A 52 -10.65 8.09 -24.94
N GLN A 53 -11.32 7.20 -25.69
CA GLN A 53 -11.36 5.76 -25.45
C GLN A 53 -10.00 5.10 -25.76
N ALA A 54 -9.40 5.43 -26.91
CA ALA A 54 -8.07 4.94 -27.28
C ALA A 54 -7.02 5.32 -26.24
N ALA A 55 -7.09 6.55 -25.73
CA ALA A 55 -6.15 6.99 -24.72
C ALA A 55 -6.47 6.54 -23.30
N ALA A 56 -7.69 6.06 -23.02
CA ALA A 56 -8.00 5.36 -21.79
C ALA A 56 -7.43 3.93 -21.83
N LEU A 57 -7.60 3.24 -22.96
CA LEU A 57 -7.05 1.91 -23.20
C LEU A 57 -5.52 1.90 -23.16
N ALA A 58 -4.86 2.84 -23.84
CA ALA A 58 -3.41 2.98 -23.83
C ALA A 58 -2.84 3.24 -22.43
N LEU A 59 -3.60 3.94 -21.57
CA LEU A 59 -3.19 4.18 -20.19
C LEU A 59 -3.42 2.95 -19.31
N HIS A 60 -4.48 2.18 -19.58
CA HIS A 60 -4.79 0.92 -18.90
C HIS A 60 -3.72 -0.15 -19.14
N ASP A 61 -3.26 -0.29 -20.38
CA ASP A 61 -2.25 -1.29 -20.75
C ASP A 61 -0.81 -0.88 -20.39
N ASN A 62 -0.58 0.38 -20.00
CA ASN A 62 0.75 0.86 -19.66
C ASN A 62 1.22 0.28 -18.30
N PRO A 63 2.28 -0.56 -18.26
CA PRO A 63 2.75 -1.19 -17.03
C PRO A 63 3.31 -0.17 -16.04
N ASP A 64 3.96 0.90 -16.49
CA ASP A 64 4.51 1.94 -15.61
C ASP A 64 3.39 2.72 -14.91
N TYR A 65 2.30 3.01 -15.63
CA TYR A 65 1.15 3.70 -15.04
C TYR A 65 0.46 2.81 -14.00
N ARG A 66 0.34 1.51 -14.28
CA ARG A 66 -0.18 0.53 -13.32
C ARG A 66 0.71 0.38 -12.09
N ALA A 67 2.02 0.39 -12.27
CA ALA A 67 2.99 0.37 -11.17
C ALA A 67 2.80 1.61 -10.27
N ALA A 68 2.81 2.81 -10.86
CA ALA A 68 2.61 4.06 -10.13
C ALA A 68 1.24 4.14 -9.43
N LEU A 69 0.17 3.62 -10.05
CA LEU A 69 -1.14 3.49 -9.39
C LEU A 69 -1.11 2.52 -8.21
N THR A 70 -0.38 1.42 -8.35
CA THR A 70 -0.24 0.43 -7.29
C THR A 70 0.53 1.01 -6.10
N ASP A 71 1.59 1.78 -6.34
CA ASP A 71 2.31 2.51 -5.30
C ASP A 71 1.39 3.50 -4.54
N ALA A 72 0.52 4.20 -5.27
CA ALA A 72 -0.47 5.09 -4.65
C ALA A 72 -1.50 4.32 -3.79
N ARG A 73 -1.87 3.10 -4.17
CA ARG A 73 -2.72 2.22 -3.36
C ARG A 73 -1.97 1.68 -2.14
N ILE A 74 -0.73 1.25 -2.30
CA ILE A 74 0.14 0.77 -1.22
C ILE A 74 0.33 1.87 -0.17
N SER A 75 0.63 3.10 -0.58
CA SER A 75 0.79 4.22 0.37
C SER A 75 -0.51 4.53 1.14
N THR A 76 -1.68 4.23 0.57
CA THR A 76 -2.96 4.32 1.28
C THR A 76 -3.13 3.20 2.31
N LEU A 77 -2.68 1.98 1.98
CA LEU A 77 -2.65 0.85 2.93
C LEU A 77 -1.64 1.11 4.05
N GLN A 78 -0.47 1.65 3.74
CA GLN A 78 0.54 2.04 4.73
C GLN A 78 0.00 3.12 5.68
N LEU A 79 -0.72 4.12 5.17
CA LEU A 79 -1.40 5.10 6.00
C LEU A 79 -2.44 4.46 6.92
N ARG A 80 -3.21 3.48 6.42
CA ARG A 80 -4.16 2.74 7.26
C ARG A 80 -3.43 1.94 8.34
N ALA A 81 -2.35 1.25 7.98
CA ALA A 81 -1.53 0.47 8.90
C ALA A 81 -0.90 1.34 10.00
N ALA A 82 -0.42 2.54 9.67
CA ALA A 82 0.12 3.49 10.64
C ALA A 82 -0.94 3.98 11.66
N GLY A 83 -2.23 3.89 11.32
CA GLY A 83 -3.33 4.24 12.22
C GLY A 83 -3.85 3.10 13.07
N LEU A 84 -3.48 1.85 12.75
CA LEU A 84 -3.83 0.66 13.53
C LEU A 84 -3.08 0.68 14.85
N LEU A 85 -3.83 0.53 15.94
CA LEU A 85 -3.27 0.28 17.26
C LEU A 85 -2.52 -1.08 17.21
N PRO A 86 -1.32 -1.21 17.81
CA PRO A 86 -0.70 -2.50 18.02
C PRO A 86 -1.68 -3.47 18.70
N ASP A 87 -1.55 -4.76 18.37
CA ASP A 87 -2.47 -5.75 18.90
C ASP A 87 -2.19 -5.99 20.40
N PRO A 88 -3.21 -5.88 21.28
CA PRO A 88 -3.05 -6.14 22.70
C PRO A 88 -2.69 -7.60 22.95
N GLN A 89 -1.77 -7.83 23.88
CA GLN A 89 -1.47 -9.19 24.32
C GLN A 89 -2.41 -9.62 25.43
N LEU A 90 -3.16 -10.70 25.17
CA LEU A 90 -4.01 -11.37 26.13
C LEU A 90 -3.31 -12.61 26.68
N SER A 91 -3.23 -12.74 27.99
CA SER A 91 -2.71 -13.92 28.67
C SER A 91 -3.77 -14.53 29.59
N ALA A 92 -3.79 -15.86 29.65
CA ALA A 92 -4.62 -16.61 30.58
C ALA A 92 -3.75 -17.69 31.22
N SER A 93 -3.82 -17.80 32.54
CA SER A 93 -3.09 -18.80 33.30
C SER A 93 -4.03 -19.51 34.26
N THR A 94 -3.69 -20.76 34.59
CA THR A 94 -4.38 -21.51 35.62
C THR A 94 -3.38 -22.34 36.39
N ASP A 95 -3.49 -22.29 37.71
CA ASP A 95 -2.62 -22.99 38.64
C ASP A 95 -3.38 -24.15 39.29
N HIS A 96 -2.77 -25.33 39.25
CA HIS A 96 -3.34 -26.60 39.70
C HIS A 96 -2.37 -27.31 40.65
N PRO A 97 -2.23 -26.82 41.90
CA PRO A 97 -1.36 -27.45 42.88
C PRO A 97 -1.88 -28.86 43.24
N SER A 98 -0.97 -29.84 43.27
CA SER A 98 -1.26 -31.24 43.64
C SER A 98 -1.15 -31.51 45.14
N THR A 99 -0.71 -30.51 45.91
CA THR A 99 -0.50 -30.60 47.36
C THR A 99 -1.81 -30.36 48.11
N PRO A 100 -2.17 -31.21 49.10
CA PRO A 100 -3.34 -30.99 49.94
C PRO A 100 -3.27 -29.64 50.67
N GLY A 101 -4.40 -28.92 50.72
CA GLY A 101 -4.48 -27.61 51.39
C GLY A 101 -4.29 -26.39 50.48
N TYR A 102 -3.97 -26.58 49.19
CA TYR A 102 -3.88 -25.48 48.21
C TYR A 102 -5.08 -25.44 47.28
N SER A 103 -5.54 -24.24 46.93
CA SER A 103 -6.66 -24.02 46.01
C SER A 103 -6.18 -23.77 44.57
N ARG A 104 -6.98 -24.19 43.59
CA ARG A 104 -6.75 -23.82 42.18
C ARG A 104 -6.87 -22.31 41.98
N ALA A 105 -6.00 -21.75 41.17
CA ALA A 105 -6.05 -20.34 40.80
C ALA A 105 -6.21 -20.16 39.28
N TRP A 106 -6.72 -19.01 38.87
CA TRP A 106 -6.79 -18.60 37.49
C TRP A 106 -6.45 -17.12 37.39
N GLY A 107 -5.73 -16.75 36.33
CA GLY A 107 -5.28 -15.40 36.07
C GLY A 107 -5.59 -15.00 34.63
N LEU A 108 -6.00 -13.76 34.43
CA LEU A 108 -6.17 -13.14 33.12
C LEU A 108 -5.33 -11.87 33.09
N GLY A 109 -4.54 -11.69 32.03
CA GLY A 109 -3.70 -10.53 31.82
C GLY A 109 -3.98 -9.88 30.46
N LEU A 110 -3.88 -8.56 30.43
CA LEU A 110 -3.92 -7.75 29.22
C LEU A 110 -2.70 -6.82 29.23
N SER A 111 -1.94 -6.77 28.14
CA SER A 111 -0.79 -5.89 27.99
C SER A 111 -0.89 -5.12 26.67
N GLU A 112 -0.59 -3.82 26.71
CA GLU A 112 -0.70 -2.88 25.57
C GLU A 112 0.50 -1.93 25.58
N ASP A 113 0.96 -1.51 24.40
CA ASP A 113 2.08 -0.57 24.27
C ASP A 113 1.62 0.89 24.34
N VAL A 114 1.82 1.53 25.50
CA VAL A 114 1.49 2.95 25.72
C VAL A 114 2.45 3.89 24.98
N SER A 115 3.67 3.46 24.68
CA SER A 115 4.65 4.26 23.93
C SER A 115 4.18 4.52 22.50
N TRP A 116 3.48 3.54 21.91
CA TRP A 116 2.86 3.72 20.59
C TRP A 116 1.81 4.83 20.61
N LEU A 117 1.00 4.95 21.65
CA LEU A 117 -0.02 6.01 21.75
C LEU A 117 0.60 7.40 21.74
N LEU A 118 1.76 7.56 22.40
CA LEU A 118 2.51 8.81 22.44
C LEU A 118 3.09 9.17 21.07
N THR A 119 3.59 8.18 20.33
CA THR A 119 4.22 8.38 19.01
C THR A 119 3.22 8.34 17.84
N ARG A 120 1.98 7.92 18.08
CA ARG A 120 0.90 7.74 17.09
C ARG A 120 0.68 8.96 16.19
N GLY A 121 0.70 10.16 16.78
CA GLY A 121 0.51 11.39 16.00
C GLY A 121 1.60 11.56 14.94
N ALA A 122 2.86 11.38 15.35
CA ALA A 122 4.01 11.50 14.46
C ALA A 122 4.02 10.41 13.38
N THR A 123 3.70 9.16 13.73
CA THR A 123 3.64 8.05 12.75
C THR A 123 2.52 8.25 11.72
N LEU A 124 1.36 8.76 12.14
CA LEU A 124 0.27 9.13 11.23
C LEU A 124 0.67 10.28 10.29
N ASP A 125 1.33 11.32 10.82
CA ASP A 125 1.72 12.47 10.01
C ASP A 125 2.81 12.12 8.98
N THR A 126 3.78 11.27 9.35
CA THR A 126 4.76 10.78 8.37
C THR A 126 4.09 9.94 7.28
N ALA A 127 3.14 9.06 7.63
CA ALA A 127 2.42 8.25 6.65
C ALA A 127 1.51 9.10 5.73
N ARG A 128 0.91 10.19 6.25
CA ARG A 128 0.14 11.17 5.45
C ARG A 128 1.03 11.91 4.46
N ALA A 129 2.20 12.34 4.91
CA ALA A 129 3.18 13.01 4.06
C ALA A 129 3.67 12.09 2.94
N GLN A 130 3.97 10.82 3.25
CA GLN A 130 4.35 9.80 2.27
C GLN A 130 3.26 9.57 1.23
N ARG A 131 2.01 9.34 1.65
CA ARG A 131 0.87 9.20 0.72
C ARG A 131 0.74 10.41 -0.19
N THR A 132 0.85 11.62 0.36
CA THR A 132 0.76 12.85 -0.41
C THR A 132 1.89 12.94 -1.45
N ALA A 133 3.11 12.60 -1.07
CA ALA A 133 4.26 12.56 -1.98
C ALA A 133 4.06 11.54 -3.11
N THR A 134 3.60 10.32 -2.82
CA THR A 134 3.32 9.29 -3.84
C THR A 134 2.21 9.71 -4.80
N VAL A 135 1.10 10.26 -4.28
CA VAL A 135 -0.01 10.75 -5.10
C VAL A 135 0.44 11.93 -5.97
N LEU A 136 1.27 12.83 -5.43
CA LEU A 136 1.82 13.93 -6.20
C LEU A 136 2.79 13.41 -7.28
N ASN A 137 3.59 12.39 -7.00
CA ASN A 137 4.47 11.75 -7.98
C ASN A 137 3.66 11.14 -9.14
N LEU A 138 2.56 10.46 -8.83
CA LEU A 138 1.60 10.00 -9.83
C LEU A 138 1.02 11.19 -10.62
N ALA A 139 0.50 12.22 -9.95
CA ALA A 139 -0.12 13.36 -10.64
C ALA A 139 0.87 14.13 -11.54
N CYS A 140 2.10 14.35 -11.08
CA CYS A 140 3.16 15.01 -11.83
C CYS A 140 3.64 14.16 -13.01
N GLY A 141 3.78 12.86 -12.79
CA GLY A 141 4.05 11.93 -13.87
C GLY A 141 2.91 11.90 -14.90
N ALA A 142 1.68 12.32 -14.56
CA ALA A 142 0.61 12.38 -15.55
C ALA A 142 0.90 13.23 -16.77
N GLY A 143 1.82 14.18 -16.68
CA GLY A 143 2.37 14.85 -17.86
C GLY A 143 3.05 13.91 -18.87
N ARG A 144 3.81 12.90 -18.44
CA ARG A 144 4.52 11.96 -19.34
C ARG A 144 3.56 10.99 -20.03
N TRP A 145 2.54 10.46 -19.34
CA TRP A 145 1.56 9.55 -19.97
C TRP A 145 0.39 10.26 -20.66
N ARG A 146 0.02 11.49 -20.26
CA ARG A 146 -0.97 12.30 -20.99
C ARG A 146 -0.42 12.87 -22.30
N ARG A 147 0.91 13.01 -22.44
CA ARG A 147 1.57 13.35 -23.73
C ARG A 147 1.33 12.32 -24.83
N ALA A 148 1.01 11.06 -24.52
CA ALA A 148 0.57 10.10 -25.52
C ALA A 148 -0.71 10.56 -26.26
N ARG A 149 -1.64 11.25 -25.58
CA ARG A 149 -2.81 11.89 -26.24
C ARG A 149 -2.39 13.02 -27.18
N LEU A 150 -1.34 13.76 -26.81
CA LEU A 150 -0.87 14.89 -27.58
C LEU A 150 0.01 14.47 -28.76
N LEU A 151 0.67 13.31 -28.73
CA LEU A 151 1.41 12.78 -29.88
C LEU A 151 0.51 12.47 -31.08
N ILE A 152 -0.71 11.99 -30.83
CA ILE A 152 -1.72 11.81 -31.89
C ILE A 152 -2.13 13.15 -32.50
N SER A 153 -2.27 14.21 -31.69
CA SER A 153 -2.52 15.56 -32.21
C SER A 153 -1.28 16.20 -32.84
N SER A 154 -0.07 15.87 -32.39
CA SER A 154 1.17 16.47 -32.88
C SER A 154 1.72 15.76 -34.11
N MET A 155 1.33 14.54 -34.46
CA MET A 155 1.59 14.06 -35.84
C MET A 155 0.91 14.94 -36.90
N ARG A 156 -0.14 15.68 -36.52
CA ARG A 156 -0.76 16.70 -37.38
C ARG A 156 -0.17 18.12 -37.21
N GLY A 157 0.68 18.34 -36.18
CA GLY A 157 1.13 19.67 -35.76
C GLY A 157 2.64 19.82 -35.46
N ALA A 158 3.47 18.79 -35.67
CA ALA A 158 4.90 18.79 -35.39
C ALA A 158 5.73 19.53 -36.47
N ARG A 159 5.35 20.78 -36.77
CA ARG A 159 6.30 21.81 -37.25
C ARG A 159 6.71 22.81 -36.17
N GLY A 160 6.29 22.66 -34.91
CA GLY A 160 6.63 23.65 -33.87
C GLY A 160 6.76 23.08 -32.46
N SER A 161 7.99 22.81 -32.05
CA SER A 161 8.58 22.91 -30.69
C SER A 161 7.76 22.55 -29.43
N ALA A 162 8.31 21.62 -28.62
CA ALA A 162 7.83 21.33 -27.27
C ALA A 162 8.95 21.37 -26.22
N ALA A 163 8.75 22.14 -25.13
CA ALA A 163 9.56 22.13 -23.91
C ALA A 163 8.70 21.76 -22.66
N PRO A 164 9.18 20.99 -21.65
CA PRO A 164 8.37 20.57 -20.51
C PRO A 164 8.41 21.55 -19.32
N CYS A 165 7.24 21.96 -18.85
CA CYS A 165 7.01 22.63 -17.57
C CYS A 165 6.28 21.69 -16.60
N CYS A 166 6.96 21.16 -15.56
CA CYS A 166 6.24 20.66 -14.38
C CYS A 166 7.02 20.69 -13.04
N ASN A 167 8.25 21.25 -13.00
CA ASN A 167 8.97 21.47 -11.73
C ASN A 167 8.78 22.92 -11.20
N ALA A 168 8.67 23.92 -12.08
CA ALA A 168 8.77 25.33 -11.66
C ALA A 168 7.55 25.94 -10.92
N ARG A 169 6.38 25.26 -10.89
CA ARG A 169 5.12 25.88 -10.42
C ARG A 169 4.79 25.61 -8.94
N TRP A 170 5.26 24.51 -8.36
CA TRP A 170 4.88 24.12 -6.99
C TRP A 170 5.75 24.76 -5.90
N THR A 171 6.99 25.12 -6.22
CA THR A 171 7.89 25.83 -5.28
C THR A 171 7.46 27.27 -4.99
N ARG A 172 6.66 27.89 -5.86
CA ARG A 172 6.13 29.26 -5.63
C ARG A 172 4.96 29.30 -4.65
N ARG A 173 4.11 28.27 -4.59
CA ARG A 173 2.98 28.23 -3.64
C ARG A 173 3.40 27.89 -2.22
N ALA A 174 4.42 27.05 -2.03
CA ALA A 174 4.95 26.75 -0.69
C ALA A 174 5.67 27.94 -0.05
N ARG A 175 6.16 28.89 -0.86
CA ARG A 175 6.86 30.11 -0.41
C ARG A 175 5.92 31.32 -0.20
N ALA A 176 4.61 31.14 -0.43
CA ALA A 176 3.60 32.20 -0.37
C ALA A 176 2.66 32.09 0.85
N ARG A 177 3.08 31.46 1.96
CA ARG A 177 2.47 31.70 3.26
C ARG A 177 3.15 32.93 3.88
N PRO A 178 2.50 34.11 3.96
CA PRO A 178 3.05 35.22 4.70
C PRO A 178 3.17 34.83 6.18
N ARG A 179 4.40 34.87 6.72
CA ARG A 179 4.65 34.92 8.16
C ARG A 179 4.19 36.30 8.67
N SER A 180 2.91 36.41 9.02
CA SER A 180 2.36 37.49 9.85
C SER A 180 1.97 36.84 11.19
N ARG A 181 2.38 37.26 12.39
CA ARG A 181 3.02 38.47 12.89
C ARG A 181 3.94 38.05 14.05
N ALA A 182 5.19 38.51 14.06
CA ALA A 182 5.86 38.85 15.30
C ALA A 182 5.62 40.35 15.49
N ARG A 183 4.82 40.74 16.48
CA ARG A 183 4.78 42.12 16.96
C ARG A 183 5.54 42.15 18.27
N SER A 184 6.74 42.70 18.17
CA SER A 184 7.50 43.29 19.24
C SER A 184 6.69 44.39 19.95
N SER A 185 6.76 44.42 21.27
CA SER A 185 6.63 45.63 22.08
C SER A 185 7.35 45.37 23.41
N VAL A 186 8.57 45.88 23.47
CA VAL A 186 9.30 46.23 24.69
C VAL A 186 9.16 47.75 24.83
N ALA A 187 9.22 48.24 26.07
CA ALA A 187 9.22 49.64 26.54
C ALA A 187 7.85 50.22 26.94
N THR A 188 7.52 50.13 28.23
CA THR A 188 7.80 51.20 29.22
C THR A 188 7.84 50.58 30.60
#